data_AF-A0A737EP33-F1
#
_entry.id   AF-A0A737EP33-F1
#
_cell.length_a   1.000
_cell.length_b   1.000
_cell.length_c   1.000
_cell.angle_alpha   90.00
_cell.angle_beta   90.00
_cell.angle_gamma   90.00
#
_symmetry.space_group_name_H-M   'P 1'
#
loop_
_entity.id
_entity.type
_entity.pdbx_description
1 polymer ?
#
loop_
_entity_poly.entity_id
_entity_poly.type
_entity_poly.pdbx_seq_one_letter_code
_entity_poly.pdbx_strand_id
1 'polypeptide(L)'
;MTEIQRLLSETIDDLNVREKRDNRPRFSISFIRRHPGLFIAMYAAWFATLAVMLQSETLVGSVWLLVVLFIVFNGFFFFDIAPRYHYDDIDVLDLRVCYNGEWYNTRFVPPTLIETILQSPQVDNEHKAQLQKMVARKGELSFYDIFTLARAEASR
;
A
#
# COMPACT_ATOMS: atom_id res chain seq x y z
N MET A 1 -20.99 -7.35 14.37
CA MET A 1 -19.54 -7.45 14.12
C MET A 1 -19.12 -8.82 14.60
N THR A 2 -18.49 -9.62 13.75
CA THR A 2 -18.03 -10.96 14.17
C THR A 2 -16.75 -10.88 15.00
N GLU A 3 -16.39 -11.96 15.68
CA GLU A 3 -15.19 -11.95 16.53
C GLU A 3 -13.91 -11.85 15.68
N ILE A 4 -13.84 -12.52 14.53
CA ILE A 4 -12.70 -12.39 13.62
C ILE A 4 -12.60 -10.96 13.08
N GLN A 5 -13.73 -10.32 12.75
CA GLN A 5 -13.76 -8.92 12.33
C GLN A 5 -13.26 -7.98 13.44
N ARG A 6 -13.67 -8.20 14.69
CA ARG A 6 -13.22 -7.42 15.85
C ARG A 6 -11.71 -7.54 16.05
N LEU A 7 -11.18 -8.76 16.06
CA LEU A 7 -9.75 -9.04 16.23
C LEU A 7 -8.90 -8.47 15.08
N LEU A 8 -9.39 -8.56 13.84
CA LEU A 8 -8.70 -7.97 12.69
C LEU A 8 -8.67 -6.44 12.78
N SER A 9 -9.79 -5.82 13.17
CA SER A 9 -9.88 -4.37 13.34
C SER A 9 -8.94 -3.86 14.44
N GLU A 10 -8.91 -4.55 15.59
CA GLU A 10 -8.01 -4.24 16.70
C GLU A 10 -6.53 -4.35 16.28
N THR A 11 -6.19 -5.36 15.48
CA THR A 11 -4.83 -5.52 14.93
C THR A 11 -4.46 -4.41 13.95
N ILE A 12 -5.42 -3.98 13.11
CA ILE A 12 -5.23 -2.85 12.20
C ILE A 12 -5.00 -1.55 12.97
N ASP A 13 -5.74 -1.31 14.05
CA ASP A 13 -5.59 -0.12 14.88
C ASP A 13 -4.25 -0.09 15.60
N ASP A 14 -3.82 -1.21 16.19
CA ASP A 14 -2.49 -1.34 16.79
C ASP A 14 -1.38 -1.10 15.75
N LEU A 15 -1.53 -1.66 14.54
CA LEU A 15 -0.60 -1.42 13.43
C LEU A 15 -0.52 0.06 13.05
N ASN A 16 -1.67 0.74 12.92
CA ASN A 16 -1.74 2.16 12.60
C ASN A 16 -1.00 3.02 13.64
N VAL A 17 -1.12 2.68 14.92
CA VAL A 17 -0.43 3.37 16.02
C VAL A 17 1.07 3.09 15.99
N ARG A 18 1.47 1.82 15.87
CA ARG A 18 2.89 1.40 15.84
C ARG A 18 3.65 2.01 14.67
N GLU A 19 3.06 2.03 13.48
CA GLU A 19 3.66 2.59 12.27
C GLU A 19 3.45 4.10 12.12
N LYS A 20 2.73 4.75 13.05
CA LYS A 20 2.41 6.19 13.03
C LYS A 20 1.78 6.62 11.70
N ARG A 21 0.80 5.85 11.25
CA ARG A 21 0.04 6.09 10.01
C ARG A 21 -0.92 7.27 10.27
N ASP A 22 -0.70 8.39 9.59
CA ASP A 22 -1.36 9.67 9.89
C ASP A 22 -2.05 10.30 8.67
N ASN A 23 -2.10 9.61 7.53
CA ASN A 23 -2.66 10.11 6.26
C ASN A 23 -2.00 11.38 5.72
N ARG A 24 -0.85 11.81 6.25
CA ARG A 24 -0.21 13.07 5.83
C ARG A 24 0.82 12.81 4.74
N PRO A 25 0.85 13.65 3.67
CA PRO A 25 1.94 13.61 2.71
C PRO A 25 3.23 14.08 3.41
N ARG A 26 4.29 13.31 3.25
CA ARG A 26 5.63 13.59 3.77
C ARG A 26 6.59 13.67 2.60
N PHE A 27 7.51 14.61 2.68
CA PHE A 27 8.61 14.68 1.72
C PHE A 27 9.56 13.51 1.97
N SER A 28 9.75 12.67 0.96
CA SER A 28 10.59 11.48 1.02
C SER A 28 11.60 11.47 -0.12
N ILE A 29 12.84 11.09 0.20
CA ILE A 29 13.92 10.84 -0.78
C ILE A 29 14.03 9.32 -1.03
N SER A 30 12.99 8.56 -0.68
CA SER A 30 13.01 7.09 -0.77
C SER A 30 13.20 6.64 -2.22
N PHE A 31 12.57 7.33 -3.17
CA PHE A 31 12.67 7.04 -4.59
C PHE A 31 14.12 7.09 -5.10
N ILE A 32 14.87 8.15 -4.77
CA ILE A 32 16.28 8.28 -5.18
C ILE A 32 17.14 7.18 -4.57
N ARG A 33 16.90 6.82 -3.30
CA ARG A 33 17.67 5.77 -2.62
C ARG A 33 17.38 4.38 -3.16
N ARG A 34 16.10 4.09 -3.47
CA ARG A 34 15.63 2.77 -3.88
C ARG A 34 15.82 2.52 -5.37
N HIS A 35 15.77 3.57 -6.19
CA HIS A 35 15.86 3.51 -7.64
C HIS A 35 16.83 4.55 -8.23
N PRO A 36 18.11 4.56 -7.82
CA PRO A 36 19.08 5.58 -8.26
C PRO A 36 19.30 5.57 -9.78
N GLY A 37 19.35 4.39 -10.41
CA GLY A 37 19.51 4.27 -11.86
C GLY A 37 18.33 4.84 -12.65
N LEU A 38 17.10 4.61 -12.18
CA LEU A 38 15.90 5.15 -12.82
C LEU A 38 15.86 6.68 -12.71
N PHE A 39 16.26 7.21 -11.56
CA PHE A 39 16.38 8.65 -11.34
C PHE A 39 17.39 9.29 -12.29
N ILE A 40 18.58 8.72 -12.43
CA ILE A 40 19.61 9.23 -13.36
C ILE A 40 19.12 9.14 -14.81
N ALA A 41 18.53 8.01 -15.22
CA ALA A 41 18.02 7.82 -16.56
C ALA A 41 16.91 8.84 -16.91
N MET A 42 16.03 9.15 -15.97
CA MET A 42 14.98 10.15 -16.14
C MET A 42 15.56 11.54 -16.40
N TYR A 43 16.56 11.98 -15.63
CA TYR A 43 17.21 13.29 -15.85
C TYR A 43 17.98 13.31 -17.18
N ALA A 44 18.69 12.24 -17.52
CA ALA A 44 19.40 12.13 -18.79
C ALA A 44 18.43 12.24 -20.00
N ALA A 45 17.29 11.55 -19.94
CA ALA A 45 16.25 11.64 -20.95
C ALA A 45 15.66 13.05 -21.05
N TRP A 46 15.39 13.70 -19.92
CA TRP A 46 14.89 15.07 -19.89
C TRP A 46 15.88 16.06 -20.51
N PHE A 47 17.17 15.98 -20.18
CA PHE A 47 18.20 16.82 -20.80
C PHE A 47 18.32 16.58 -22.30
N ALA A 48 18.22 15.32 -22.75
CA ALA A 48 18.22 15.00 -24.18
C ALA A 48 17.02 15.63 -24.90
N THR A 49 15.81 15.53 -24.34
CA THR A 49 14.61 16.18 -24.88
C THR A 49 14.75 17.69 -24.92
N LEU A 50 15.27 18.29 -23.84
CA LEU A 50 15.50 19.74 -23.76
C LEU A 50 16.46 20.21 -24.86
N ALA A 51 17.57 19.49 -25.08
CA ALA A 51 18.55 19.82 -26.11
C ALA A 51 17.95 19.80 -27.53
N VAL A 52 17.08 18.82 -27.82
CA VAL A 52 16.37 18.73 -29.11
C VAL A 52 15.36 19.88 -29.27
N MET A 53 14.60 20.19 -28.22
CA MET A 53 13.61 21.27 -28.28
C MET A 53 14.24 22.66 -28.47
N LEU A 54 15.40 22.91 -27.85
CA LEU A 54 16.13 24.18 -28.00
C LEU A 54 16.69 24.40 -29.40
N GLN A 55 17.01 23.33 -30.13
CA GLN A 55 17.49 23.41 -31.52
C GLN A 55 16.34 23.53 -32.53
N SER A 56 15.09 23.34 -32.10
CA SER A 56 13.93 23.33 -32.97
C SER A 56 13.19 24.66 -32.91
N GLU A 57 13.10 25.35 -34.06
CA GLU A 57 12.39 26.62 -34.19
C GLU A 57 10.89 26.51 -33.84
N THR A 58 10.29 25.32 -34.00
CA THR A 58 8.88 25.08 -33.71
C THR A 58 8.60 24.75 -32.24
N LEU A 59 9.57 24.15 -31.53
CA LEU A 59 9.40 23.63 -30.17
C LEU A 59 10.04 24.53 -29.10
N VAL A 60 10.96 25.42 -29.46
CA VAL A 60 11.66 26.28 -28.50
C VAL A 60 10.68 27.11 -27.64
N GLY A 61 9.58 27.57 -28.23
CA GLY A 61 8.53 28.33 -27.53
C GLY A 61 7.73 27.53 -26.50
N SER A 62 7.79 26.19 -26.53
CA SER A 62 7.11 25.30 -25.59
C SER A 62 8.04 24.65 -24.56
N VAL A 63 9.32 25.01 -24.53
CA VAL A 63 10.31 24.51 -23.55
C VAL A 63 9.85 24.74 -22.11
N TRP A 64 9.20 25.88 -21.83
CA TRP A 64 8.67 26.18 -20.49
C TRP A 64 7.67 25.12 -20.03
N LEU A 65 6.85 24.58 -20.95
CA LEU A 65 5.86 23.54 -20.63
C LEU A 65 6.55 22.23 -20.25
N LEU A 66 7.62 21.84 -20.96
CA LEU A 66 8.44 20.69 -20.61
C LEU A 66 9.00 20.83 -19.18
N VAL A 67 9.52 22.01 -18.83
CA VAL A 67 10.07 22.29 -17.49
C VAL A 67 8.98 22.19 -16.42
N VAL A 68 7.84 22.83 -16.64
CA VAL A 68 6.71 22.81 -15.67
C VAL A 68 6.19 21.39 -15.47
N LEU A 69 5.94 20.64 -16.55
CA LEU A 69 5.48 19.25 -16.46
C LEU A 69 6.51 18.37 -15.77
N PHE A 70 7.80 18.55 -16.08
CA PHE A 70 8.85 17.80 -15.43
C PHE A 70 8.87 18.07 -13.92
N ILE A 71 8.80 19.33 -13.49
CA ILE A 71 8.76 19.69 -12.06
C ILE A 71 7.52 19.11 -11.38
N VAL A 72 6.34 19.23 -11.99
CA VAL A 72 5.08 18.70 -11.42
C VAL A 72 5.16 17.18 -11.28
N PHE A 73 5.53 16.45 -12.35
CA PHE A 73 5.60 15.00 -12.32
C PHE A 73 6.76 14.47 -11.46
N ASN A 74 7.92 15.17 -11.43
CA ASN A 74 8.99 14.82 -10.50
C ASN A 74 8.55 15.03 -9.05
N GLY A 75 7.84 16.13 -8.79
CA GLY A 75 7.34 16.49 -7.47
C GLY A 75 6.58 15.32 -6.82
N PHE A 76 5.71 14.65 -7.58
CA PHE A 76 4.97 13.48 -7.10
C PHE A 76 5.90 12.40 -6.52
N PHE A 77 7.01 12.04 -7.17
CA PHE A 77 7.93 11.01 -6.65
C PHE A 77 8.55 11.33 -5.28
N PHE A 78 8.52 12.60 -4.86
CA PHE A 78 9.04 13.04 -3.56
C PHE A 78 8.00 13.07 -2.45
N PHE A 79 6.73 12.78 -2.74
CA PHE A 79 5.70 12.67 -1.73
C PHE A 79 5.38 11.22 -1.45
N ASP A 80 5.51 10.84 -0.18
CA ASP A 80 5.07 9.56 0.37
C ASP A 80 3.90 9.84 1.32
N ILE A 81 2.86 9.02 1.28
CA ILE A 81 1.71 9.14 2.17
C ILE A 81 1.65 7.85 2.99
N ALA A 82 1.52 7.92 4.31
CA ALA A 82 1.25 6.73 5.11
C ALA A 82 -0.27 6.62 5.38
N PRO A 83 -1.07 5.97 4.49
CA PRO A 83 -2.51 5.91 4.66
C PRO A 83 -2.86 5.08 5.89
N ARG A 84 -3.76 5.56 6.74
CA ARG A 84 -4.35 4.74 7.80
C ARG A 84 -5.14 3.61 7.17
N TYR A 85 -4.99 2.44 7.75
CA TYR A 85 -5.76 1.27 7.36
C TYR A 85 -7.06 1.21 8.14
N HIS A 86 -8.10 0.73 7.48
CA HIS A 86 -9.40 0.47 8.07
C HIS A 86 -9.91 -0.87 7.54
N TYR A 87 -10.65 -1.60 8.37
CA TYR A 87 -11.25 -2.88 7.98
C TYR A 87 -12.15 -2.74 6.74
N ASP A 88 -12.94 -1.66 6.69
CA ASP A 88 -13.90 -1.43 5.61
C ASP A 88 -13.23 -1.12 4.26
N ASP A 89 -11.96 -0.72 4.27
CA ASP A 89 -11.20 -0.37 3.07
C ASP A 89 -10.49 -1.58 2.43
N ILE A 90 -10.57 -2.78 3.03
CA ILE A 90 -9.80 -3.96 2.57
C ILE A 90 -10.19 -4.42 1.15
N ASP A 91 -11.47 -4.30 0.79
CA ASP A 91 -12.03 -4.70 -0.51
C ASP A 91 -12.35 -3.49 -1.41
N VAL A 92 -12.01 -2.28 -0.97
CA VAL A 92 -12.28 -1.04 -1.69
C VAL A 92 -11.00 -0.50 -2.30
N LEU A 93 -11.11 0.06 -3.51
CA LEU A 93 -9.99 0.71 -4.18
C LEU A 93 -9.68 2.07 -3.51
N ASP A 94 -8.81 2.08 -2.50
CA ASP A 94 -8.25 3.32 -1.95
C ASP A 94 -7.01 3.76 -2.76
N LEU A 95 -7.15 4.85 -3.51
CA LEU A 95 -6.09 5.44 -4.35
C LEU A 95 -4.82 5.77 -3.55
N ARG A 96 -4.93 6.08 -2.24
CA ARG A 96 -3.78 6.38 -1.37
C ARG A 96 -2.94 5.13 -1.11
N VAL A 97 -3.59 3.97 -1.01
CA VAL A 97 -2.94 2.67 -0.85
C VAL A 97 -2.31 2.24 -2.18
N CYS A 98 -3.01 2.45 -3.30
CA CYS A 98 -2.47 2.20 -4.64
C CYS A 98 -1.22 3.03 -4.95
N TYR A 99 -1.22 4.30 -4.56
CA TYR A 99 -0.11 5.23 -4.79
C TYR A 99 1.21 4.75 -4.16
N ASN A 100 1.15 4.21 -2.94
CA ASN A 100 2.34 3.70 -2.25
C ASN A 100 2.61 2.20 -2.47
N GLY A 101 1.68 1.49 -3.13
CA GLY A 101 1.77 0.06 -3.39
C GLY A 101 1.62 -0.83 -2.15
N GLU A 102 1.07 -0.33 -1.05
CA GLU A 102 0.92 -1.08 0.20
C GLU A 102 -0.41 -1.84 0.27
N TRP A 103 -0.62 -2.81 -0.62
CA TRP A 103 -1.88 -3.56 -0.71
C TRP A 103 -2.13 -4.49 0.50
N TYR A 104 -3.40 -4.62 0.92
CA TYR A 104 -3.80 -5.59 1.96
C TYR A 104 -3.52 -7.05 1.59
N ASN A 105 -3.34 -7.34 0.30
CA ASN A 105 -2.92 -8.66 -0.21
C ASN A 105 -1.42 -8.94 -0.04
N THR A 106 -0.59 -7.89 0.07
CA THR A 106 0.87 -8.03 0.20
C THR A 106 1.35 -7.80 1.63
N ARG A 107 0.48 -7.31 2.53
CA ARG A 107 0.78 -7.17 3.96
C ARG A 107 0.35 -8.40 4.72
N PHE A 108 1.31 -9.04 5.40
CA PHE A 108 1.06 -10.19 6.25
C PHE A 108 0.55 -9.76 7.62
N VAL A 109 -0.39 -10.55 8.16
CA VAL A 109 -0.85 -10.37 9.53
C VAL A 109 0.18 -10.89 10.52
N PRO A 110 0.26 -10.30 11.73
CA PRO A 110 1.13 -10.83 12.76
C PRO A 110 0.69 -12.25 13.18
N PRO A 111 1.62 -13.18 13.47
CA PRO A 111 1.28 -14.54 13.91
C PRO A 111 0.38 -14.58 15.16
N THR A 112 0.53 -13.57 16.03
CA THR A 112 -0.28 -13.41 17.24
C THR A 112 -1.77 -13.28 16.94
N LEU A 113 -2.16 -12.67 15.82
CA LEU A 113 -3.56 -12.59 15.42
C LEU A 113 -4.11 -13.99 15.10
N ILE A 114 -3.34 -14.80 14.37
CA ILE A 114 -3.73 -16.17 14.00
C ILE A 114 -3.94 -17.00 15.27
N GLU A 115 -3.00 -16.94 16.21
CA GLU A 115 -3.10 -17.63 17.49
C GLU A 115 -4.31 -17.16 18.30
N THR A 116 -4.55 -15.85 18.35
CA THR A 116 -5.70 -15.25 19.06
C THR A 116 -7.03 -15.73 18.48
N ILE A 117 -7.15 -15.81 17.15
CA ILE A 117 -8.35 -16.35 16.49
C ILE A 117 -8.55 -17.84 16.83
N LEU A 118 -7.47 -18.64 16.82
CA LEU A 118 -7.54 -20.07 17.15
C LEU A 118 -7.92 -20.32 18.62
N GLN A 119 -7.46 -19.48 19.53
CA GLN A 119 -7.74 -19.57 20.97
C GLN A 119 -9.09 -18.96 21.36
N SER A 120 -9.66 -18.06 20.55
CA SER A 120 -10.91 -17.38 20.89
C SER A 120 -12.07 -18.38 21.02
N PRO A 121 -12.80 -18.40 22.16
CA PRO A 121 -13.93 -19.30 22.35
C PRO A 121 -15.16 -18.90 21.52
N GLN A 122 -15.19 -17.66 21.00
CA GLN A 122 -16.32 -17.14 20.21
C GLN A 122 -16.22 -17.48 18.73
N VAL A 123 -15.07 -17.96 18.26
CA VAL A 123 -14.87 -18.38 16.87
C VAL A 123 -15.19 -19.87 16.75
N ASP A 124 -16.09 -20.21 15.82
CA ASP A 124 -16.50 -21.59 15.58
C ASP A 124 -15.33 -22.47 15.08
N ASN A 125 -15.38 -23.76 15.44
CA ASN A 125 -14.34 -24.74 15.13
C ASN A 125 -14.14 -24.93 13.62
N GLU A 126 -15.18 -24.73 12.81
CA GLU A 126 -15.06 -24.80 11.36
C GLU A 126 -14.17 -23.69 10.79
N HIS A 127 -14.37 -22.44 11.22
CA HIS A 127 -13.55 -21.31 10.80
C HIS A 127 -12.10 -21.45 11.29
N LYS A 128 -11.89 -22.01 12.49
CA LYS A 128 -10.55 -22.36 13.00
C LYS A 128 -9.87 -23.42 12.14
N ALA A 129 -10.58 -24.47 11.77
CA ALA A 129 -10.06 -25.51 10.89
C ALA A 129 -9.73 -24.96 9.49
N GLN A 130 -10.55 -24.05 8.97
CA GLN A 130 -10.27 -23.35 7.71
C GLN A 130 -9.02 -22.47 7.81
N LEU A 131 -8.88 -21.71 8.90
CA LEU A 131 -7.69 -20.89 9.16
C LEU A 131 -6.42 -21.74 9.20
N GLN A 132 -6.43 -22.86 9.93
CA GLN A 132 -5.29 -23.78 9.98
C GLN A 132 -4.93 -24.35 8.59
N LYS A 133 -5.92 -24.69 7.76
CA LYS A 133 -5.67 -25.11 6.37
C LYS A 133 -5.04 -24.00 5.53
N MET A 134 -5.46 -22.75 5.72
CA MET A 134 -4.89 -21.61 5.00
C MET A 134 -3.43 -21.40 5.39
N VAL A 135 -3.11 -21.44 6.69
CA VAL A 135 -1.73 -21.37 7.21
C VAL A 135 -0.88 -22.52 6.65
N ALA A 136 -1.37 -23.76 6.69
CA ALA A 136 -0.63 -24.91 6.19
C ALA A 136 -0.31 -24.82 4.68
N ARG A 137 -1.19 -24.17 3.89
CA ARG A 137 -1.01 -24.03 2.44
C ARG A 137 -0.13 -22.85 2.04
N LYS A 138 -0.34 -21.69 2.68
CA LYS A 138 0.31 -20.42 2.29
C LYS A 138 1.52 -20.06 3.16
N GLY A 139 1.61 -20.61 4.37
CA GLY A 139 2.55 -20.18 5.40
C GLY A 139 2.09 -18.87 6.02
N GLU A 140 2.43 -17.75 5.40
CA GLU A 140 2.06 -16.41 5.86
C GLU A 140 0.70 -16.00 5.27
N LEU A 141 -0.17 -15.45 6.12
CA LEU A 141 -1.49 -14.98 5.71
C LEU A 141 -1.50 -13.47 5.60
N SER A 142 -2.18 -12.97 4.58
CA SER A 142 -2.37 -11.54 4.37
C SER A 142 -3.57 -10.99 5.15
N PHE A 143 -3.67 -9.66 5.31
CA PHE A 143 -4.86 -9.03 5.88
C PHE A 143 -6.12 -9.38 5.09
N TYR A 144 -6.00 -9.46 3.76
CA TYR A 144 -7.10 -9.87 2.89
C TYR A 144 -7.55 -11.31 3.14
N ASP A 145 -6.62 -12.24 3.38
CA ASP A 145 -6.97 -13.64 3.70
C ASP A 145 -7.84 -13.73 4.96
N ILE A 146 -7.47 -13.03 6.04
CA ILE A 146 -8.26 -13.02 7.29
C ILE A 146 -9.60 -12.29 7.09
N PHE A 147 -9.61 -11.22 6.29
CA PHE A 147 -10.85 -10.52 5.93
C PHE A 147 -11.85 -11.43 5.22
N THR A 148 -11.40 -12.26 4.27
CA THR A 148 -12.30 -13.22 3.60
C THR A 148 -12.89 -14.25 4.58
N LEU A 149 -12.12 -14.67 5.58
CA LEU A 149 -12.59 -15.56 6.64
C LEU A 149 -13.63 -14.87 7.54
N ALA A 150 -13.39 -13.61 7.92
CA ALA A 150 -14.34 -12.82 8.71
C ALA A 150 -15.67 -12.59 7.98
N ARG A 151 -15.63 -12.37 6.66
CA ARG A 151 -16.85 -12.25 5.84
C ARG A 151 -17.62 -13.57 5.77
N ALA A 152 -16.93 -14.70 5.66
CA ALA A 152 -17.56 -16.02 5.67
C ALA A 152 -18.30 -16.27 7.01
N GLU A 153 -17.68 -15.92 8.14
CA GLU A 153 -18.29 -15.98 9.46
C GLU A 153 -19.52 -15.08 9.58
N ALA A 154 -19.47 -13.87 9.02
CA ALA A 154 -20.58 -12.91 9.06
C ALA A 154 -21.78 -13.31 8.19
N SER A 155 -21.57 -14.20 7.23
CA SER A 155 -22.60 -14.68 6.30
C SER A 155 -23.38 -15.91 6.80
N ARG A 156 -23.03 -16.42 7.99
CA ARG A 156 -23.76 -17.46 8.71
C ARG A 156 -24.72 -16.88 9.74
#